data_AF-F4GRN3-F1
#
_entry.id   AF-F4GRN3-F1
#
_cell.length_a   1.000
_cell.length_b   1.000
_cell.length_c   1.000
_cell.angle_alpha   90.00
_cell.angle_beta   90.00
_cell.angle_gamma   90.00
#
_symmetry.space_group_name_H-M   'P 1'
#
loop_
_entity.id
_entity.type
_entity.pdbx_description
1 polymer ?
#
loop_
_entity_poly.entity_id
_entity_poly.type
_entity_poly.pdbx_seq_one_letter_code
_entity_poly.pdbx_strand_id
1 'polypeptide(L)'
;MRILQQQHQEYSMSVLPNDPIGAAWLAQEYQLLPIGRLPVQSQIGGRRASHISDGDRLETYPETMRPSREPAAHLQFHLRHEVPHLEFLSRLFAKTGPAFVQAWVDAEPTGQYARRAAFLYEWLTENTLQVPERIGGNYVHAIDNTKLVAASSDCAVKVPRWRINDNLPGTRYFCPTIVKTEATIQAMALDVPQLFQNLTDEFGEDLLQRAAVWMTLRESKASFAIEGEADRASRIERFADVIARRTGRGDSPLSDTPLAQLQGEILGERTTLTHFGLRQSPVFVGETVRYQDVVHYVAPPADDVAAMLEGLRVFLERTQGQSPVMRSAVAAFSFVYIHPLADGNGRVHRFLINDTLRRDGAVPEPVILPVSAVITDDSGERRSYDLVLDEVSKPLMQAAREHIAFASRHTTYPDGVVSNFEFNGNEQVRPVWRYLDLGPHVVYLSNIVKRTLTEQMREQSHYLRNHGRARQALKEVVEMPDPQADRVLRSIEQNNGELSNALAKQIPILSEPGVWAEIIEVVSLAFQEDLPADSHILDRYHPSRPAGRES
;
A
#
# COMPACT_ATOMS: atom_id res chain seq x y z
N MET A 1 -21.81 -10.87 0.25
CA MET A 1 -22.83 -11.90 0.56
C MET A 1 -22.45 -12.55 1.90
N ARG A 2 -23.37 -12.49 2.89
CA ARG A 2 -23.26 -12.92 4.31
C ARG A 2 -22.09 -12.32 5.12
N ILE A 3 -22.43 -11.26 5.84
CA ILE A 3 -21.68 -10.69 6.96
C ILE A 3 -21.59 -11.77 8.04
N LEU A 4 -20.43 -12.39 8.19
CA LEU A 4 -20.05 -13.01 9.45
C LEU A 4 -19.73 -11.86 10.40
N GLN A 5 -20.64 -11.61 11.34
CA GLN A 5 -20.32 -10.89 12.57
C GLN A 5 -19.28 -11.72 13.31
N GLN A 6 -18.00 -11.52 13.02
CA GLN A 6 -16.97 -11.78 14.01
C GLN A 6 -17.06 -10.66 15.03
N GLN A 7 -17.47 -11.04 16.25
CA GLN A 7 -17.32 -10.22 17.45
C GLN A 7 -15.83 -9.94 17.64
N HIS A 8 -15.33 -8.85 17.07
CA HIS A 8 -14.04 -8.29 17.45
C HIS A 8 -14.26 -7.36 18.64
N GLN A 9 -13.48 -7.62 19.69
CA GLN A 9 -13.47 -6.91 20.97
C GLN A 9 -13.53 -5.39 20.78
N GLU A 10 -14.47 -4.78 21.50
CA GLU A 10 -14.49 -3.34 21.75
C GLU A 10 -13.12 -2.90 22.28
N TYR A 11 -12.48 -1.95 21.59
CA TYR A 11 -11.29 -1.26 22.09
C TYR A 11 -11.71 -0.31 23.24
N SER A 12 -12.02 -0.89 24.39
CA SER A 12 -12.35 -0.23 25.66
C SER A 12 -11.08 -0.09 26.52
N MET A 13 -11.11 0.67 27.62
CA MET A 13 -9.98 0.87 28.57
C MET A 13 -9.40 -0.42 29.19
N SER A 14 -9.85 -1.61 28.78
CA SER A 14 -9.40 -2.94 29.18
C SER A 14 -8.13 -3.45 28.45
N VAL A 15 -7.42 -2.63 27.67
CA VAL A 15 -6.28 -3.05 26.82
C VAL A 15 -4.91 -2.64 27.39
N LEU A 16 -4.85 -1.82 28.45
CA LEU A 16 -3.59 -1.53 29.12
C LEU A 16 -3.21 -2.67 30.07
N PRO A 17 -1.92 -3.03 30.19
CA PRO A 17 -1.50 -4.08 31.12
C PRO A 17 -1.73 -3.67 32.57
N ASN A 18 -1.80 -4.66 33.47
CA ASN A 18 -2.19 -4.46 34.88
C ASN A 18 -1.25 -3.55 35.69
N ASP A 19 0.05 -3.58 35.39
CA ASP A 19 1.07 -2.77 36.07
C ASP A 19 1.95 -2.08 35.01
N PRO A 20 1.41 -1.07 34.32
CA PRO A 20 2.00 -0.54 33.11
C PRO A 20 3.23 0.33 33.41
N ILE A 21 4.18 0.32 32.48
CA ILE A 21 5.33 1.24 32.42
C ILE A 21 5.48 1.80 31.01
N GLY A 22 6.40 2.75 30.80
CA GLY A 22 6.62 3.34 29.48
C GLY A 22 5.39 4.07 28.93
N ALA A 23 5.12 3.91 27.63
CA ALA A 23 3.97 4.54 26.97
C ALA A 23 2.62 4.12 27.55
N ALA A 24 2.45 2.86 27.94
CA ALA A 24 1.20 2.37 28.53
C ALA A 24 0.86 3.10 29.85
N TRP A 25 1.87 3.38 30.67
CA TRP A 25 1.68 4.16 31.90
C TRP A 25 1.34 5.62 31.61
N LEU A 26 2.04 6.25 30.66
CA LEU A 26 1.74 7.63 30.25
C LEU A 26 0.32 7.75 29.67
N ALA A 27 -0.11 6.75 28.89
CA ALA A 27 -1.48 6.66 28.38
C ALA A 27 -2.51 6.58 29.50
N GLN A 28 -2.22 5.79 30.55
CA GLN A 28 -3.09 5.69 31.73
C GLN A 28 -3.13 6.99 32.54
N GLU A 29 -1.96 7.54 32.89
CA GLU A 29 -1.81 8.72 33.74
C GLU A 29 -2.52 9.95 33.14
N TYR A 30 -2.40 10.14 31.83
CA TYR A 30 -3.00 11.29 31.14
C TYR A 30 -4.36 11.01 30.50
N GLN A 31 -4.88 9.78 30.63
CA GLN A 31 -6.11 9.31 29.97
C GLN A 31 -6.06 9.53 28.44
N LEU A 32 -4.95 9.11 27.84
CA LEU A 32 -4.64 9.28 26.42
C LEU A 32 -4.37 7.93 25.76
N LEU A 33 -5.40 7.30 25.22
CA LEU A 33 -5.20 6.14 24.36
C LEU A 33 -4.97 6.62 22.92
N PRO A 34 -3.89 6.16 22.25
CA PRO A 34 -3.75 6.38 20.81
C PRO A 34 -4.87 5.62 20.07
N ILE A 35 -5.25 6.12 18.90
CA ILE A 35 -6.20 5.44 18.02
C ILE A 35 -5.48 4.29 17.30
N GLY A 36 -4.24 4.54 16.86
CA GLY A 36 -3.33 3.50 16.41
C GLY A 36 -2.86 2.62 17.56
N ARG A 37 -2.55 1.37 17.26
CA ARG A 37 -2.08 0.41 18.27
C ARG A 37 -0.64 0.71 18.66
N LEU A 38 -0.33 0.65 19.96
CA LEU A 38 1.06 0.71 20.42
C LEU A 38 1.79 -0.58 20.01
N PRO A 39 2.89 -0.52 19.25
CA PRO A 39 3.60 -1.73 18.80
C PRO A 39 4.18 -2.56 19.95
N VAL A 40 4.44 -1.91 21.09
CA VAL A 40 4.92 -2.55 22.31
C VAL A 40 4.21 -1.91 23.49
N GLN A 41 3.65 -2.74 24.36
CA GLN A 41 3.22 -2.36 25.69
C GLN A 41 4.14 -3.01 26.73
N SER A 42 4.48 -2.27 27.78
CA SER A 42 5.35 -2.78 28.84
C SER A 42 4.66 -2.80 30.19
N GLN A 43 4.99 -3.81 30.99
CA GLN A 43 4.49 -3.97 32.36
C GLN A 43 5.57 -4.45 33.31
N ILE A 44 5.34 -4.32 34.62
CA ILE A 44 6.16 -4.94 35.64
C ILE A 44 5.62 -6.34 36.01
N GLY A 45 6.53 -7.28 36.26
CA GLY A 45 6.20 -8.61 36.74
C GLY A 45 7.38 -9.34 37.35
N GLY A 46 7.17 -10.57 37.80
CA GLY A 46 8.15 -11.34 38.57
C GLY A 46 9.43 -11.74 37.80
N ARG A 47 9.40 -11.76 36.46
CA ARG A 47 10.56 -12.09 35.62
C ARG A 47 10.47 -11.42 34.24
N ARG A 48 11.61 -11.32 33.56
CA ARG A 48 11.66 -10.88 32.16
C ARG A 48 10.92 -11.88 31.27
N ALA A 49 9.94 -11.41 30.51
CA ALA A 49 9.19 -12.20 29.55
C ALA A 49 8.69 -11.33 28.39
N SER A 50 8.53 -11.95 27.22
CA SER A 50 7.97 -11.32 26.02
C SER A 50 6.84 -12.20 25.52
N HIS A 51 5.66 -11.62 25.29
CA HIS A 51 4.50 -12.30 24.73
C HIS A 51 4.08 -11.60 23.44
N ILE A 52 3.89 -12.36 22.37
CA ILE A 52 3.50 -11.86 21.06
C ILE A 52 2.21 -12.58 20.65
N SER A 53 1.15 -11.83 20.33
CA SER A 53 -0.14 -12.36 19.89
C SER A 53 -0.75 -11.42 18.86
N ASP A 54 -1.12 -11.92 17.68
CA ASP A 54 -1.76 -11.13 16.61
C ASP A 54 -1.09 -9.77 16.30
N GLY A 55 0.25 -9.72 16.40
CA GLY A 55 1.05 -8.49 16.20
C GLY A 55 1.24 -7.63 17.45
N ASP A 56 0.47 -7.87 18.52
CA ASP A 56 0.62 -7.18 19.80
C ASP A 56 1.78 -7.78 20.59
N ARG A 57 2.67 -6.90 21.08
CA ARG A 57 3.84 -7.29 21.88
C ARG A 57 3.74 -6.74 23.29
N LEU A 58 3.59 -7.65 24.25
CA LEU A 58 3.65 -7.34 25.68
C LEU A 58 5.01 -7.72 26.25
N GLU A 59 5.72 -6.74 26.80
CA GLU A 59 7.02 -6.92 27.44
C GLU A 59 6.89 -6.80 28.96
N THR A 60 7.24 -7.86 29.68
CA THR A 60 7.28 -7.85 31.15
C THR A 60 8.70 -7.59 31.63
N TYR A 61 8.87 -6.59 32.49
CA TYR A 61 10.15 -6.18 33.08
C TYR A 61 10.16 -6.52 34.58
N PRO A 62 11.29 -6.98 35.17
CA PRO A 62 11.43 -7.08 36.62
C PRO A 62 11.31 -5.73 37.32
N GLU A 63 10.91 -5.75 38.60
CA GLU A 63 10.72 -4.58 39.47
C GLU A 63 11.94 -3.65 39.51
N THR A 64 13.16 -4.18 39.36
CA THR A 64 14.40 -3.40 39.33
C THR A 64 14.49 -2.43 38.14
N MET A 65 13.67 -2.61 37.10
CA MET A 65 13.59 -1.73 35.94
C MET A 65 12.39 -0.78 35.98
N ARG A 66 11.65 -0.71 37.09
CA ARG A 66 10.52 0.21 37.24
C ARG A 66 11.01 1.67 37.19
N PRO A 67 10.47 2.50 36.27
CA PRO A 67 10.73 3.94 36.28
C PRO A 67 10.18 4.60 37.56
N SER A 68 10.71 5.77 37.95
CA SER A 68 10.02 6.59 38.95
C SER A 68 8.64 7.01 38.44
N ARG A 69 7.74 7.41 39.33
CA ARG A 69 6.37 7.87 38.98
C ARG A 69 6.34 9.26 38.30
N GLU A 70 7.44 9.66 37.69
CA GLU A 70 7.56 10.92 36.96
C GLU A 70 7.35 10.69 35.46
N PRO A 71 6.60 11.56 34.76
CA PRO A 71 6.38 11.44 33.32
C PRO A 71 7.67 11.34 32.50
N ALA A 72 8.71 12.08 32.90
CA ALA A 72 10.03 12.06 32.26
C ALA A 72 10.65 10.65 32.30
N ALA A 73 10.55 9.93 33.42
CA ALA A 73 11.11 8.60 33.58
C ALA A 73 10.39 7.57 32.68
N HIS A 74 9.07 7.67 32.56
CA HIS A 74 8.29 6.80 31.66
C HIS A 74 8.49 7.16 30.19
N LEU A 75 8.64 8.44 29.83
CA LEU A 75 8.97 8.83 28.46
C LEU A 75 10.39 8.39 28.08
N GLN A 76 11.36 8.51 28.99
CA GLN A 76 12.69 7.95 28.82
C GLN A 76 12.64 6.44 28.59
N PHE A 77 11.84 5.72 29.39
CA PHE A 77 11.64 4.29 29.22
C PHE A 77 11.12 3.96 27.82
N HIS A 78 10.08 4.68 27.36
CA HIS A 78 9.52 4.51 26.02
C HIS A 78 10.58 4.73 24.92
N LEU A 79 11.32 5.85 24.99
CA LEU A 79 12.36 6.18 24.00
C LEU A 79 13.57 5.24 24.02
N ARG A 80 13.80 4.53 25.13
CA ARG A 80 14.93 3.62 25.33
C ARG A 80 14.58 2.17 24.99
N HIS A 81 13.51 1.65 25.56
CA HIS A 81 13.22 0.23 25.59
C HIS A 81 12.09 -0.17 24.63
N GLU A 82 11.19 0.74 24.32
CA GLU A 82 10.04 0.49 23.45
C GLU A 82 10.29 1.00 22.02
N VAL A 83 9.28 0.87 21.16
CA VAL A 83 9.24 1.48 19.82
C VAL A 83 8.56 2.85 19.96
N PRO A 84 9.26 3.97 19.68
CA PRO A 84 8.65 5.29 19.75
C PRO A 84 7.43 5.41 18.83
N HIS A 85 6.28 5.82 19.37
CA HIS A 85 5.03 5.93 18.62
C HIS A 85 4.64 7.40 18.41
N LEU A 86 4.81 7.91 17.18
CA LEU A 86 4.69 9.35 16.88
C LEU A 86 3.27 9.90 17.10
N GLU A 87 2.23 9.13 16.77
CA GLU A 87 0.84 9.52 17.06
C GLU A 87 0.63 9.71 18.57
N PHE A 88 1.13 8.76 19.36
CA PHE A 88 1.00 8.81 20.82
C PHE A 88 1.77 10.00 21.40
N LEU A 89 3.01 10.23 20.96
CA LEU A 89 3.81 11.37 21.38
C LEU A 89 3.15 12.71 21.02
N SER A 90 2.54 12.80 19.83
CA SER A 90 1.81 14.00 19.40
C SER A 90 0.66 14.32 20.36
N ARG A 91 -0.12 13.30 20.76
CA ARG A 91 -1.22 13.44 21.73
C ARG A 91 -0.72 13.77 23.13
N LEU A 92 0.33 13.08 23.58
CA LEU A 92 0.95 13.29 24.88
C LEU A 92 1.41 14.74 25.02
N PHE A 93 2.17 15.26 24.06
CA PHE A 93 2.69 16.62 24.11
C PHE A 93 1.60 17.69 23.98
N ALA A 94 0.54 17.44 23.19
CA ALA A 94 -0.62 18.32 23.14
C ALA A 94 -1.35 18.39 24.50
N LYS A 95 -1.47 17.27 25.21
CA LYS A 95 -2.15 17.20 26.52
C LYS A 95 -1.33 17.79 27.67
N THR A 96 -0.02 17.55 27.66
CA THR A 96 0.89 17.85 28.79
C THR A 96 1.53 19.24 28.68
N GLY A 97 1.63 19.78 27.47
CA GLY A 97 2.37 21.02 27.22
C GLY A 97 3.89 20.86 27.41
N PRO A 98 4.65 21.97 27.40
CA PRO A 98 6.11 21.95 27.38
C PRO A 98 6.74 21.65 28.75
N ALA A 99 6.02 21.90 29.84
CA ALA A 99 6.61 22.09 31.17
C ALA A 99 7.48 20.92 31.65
N PHE A 100 7.00 19.68 31.50
CA PHE A 100 7.75 18.51 31.97
C PHE A 100 8.96 18.19 31.08
N VAL A 101 8.87 18.45 29.77
CA VAL A 101 10.00 18.26 28.83
C VAL A 101 11.07 19.33 29.10
N GLN A 102 10.64 20.58 29.33
CA GLN A 102 11.53 21.68 29.71
C GLN A 102 12.28 21.36 31.00
N ALA A 103 11.55 21.00 32.07
CA ALA A 103 12.15 20.65 33.35
C ALA A 103 13.14 19.47 33.23
N TRP A 104 12.82 18.47 32.41
CA TRP A 104 13.69 17.32 32.19
C TRP A 104 14.98 17.71 31.46
N VAL A 105 14.91 18.50 30.38
CA VAL A 105 16.11 18.91 29.65
C VAL A 105 16.97 19.91 30.43
N ASP A 106 16.38 20.73 31.28
CA ASP A 106 17.11 21.62 32.20
C ASP A 106 17.87 20.82 33.27
N ALA A 107 17.26 19.76 33.80
CA ALA A 107 17.89 18.87 34.78
C ALA A 107 18.99 17.99 34.16
N GLU A 108 18.79 17.52 32.93
CA GLU A 108 19.68 16.60 32.22
C GLU A 108 20.16 17.16 30.86
N PRO A 109 20.88 18.29 30.81
CA PRO A 109 21.25 18.95 29.56
C PRO A 109 22.21 18.14 28.68
N THR A 110 22.85 17.12 29.25
CA THR A 110 23.73 16.16 28.55
C THR A 110 23.10 14.77 28.40
N GLY A 111 21.88 14.56 28.90
CA GLY A 111 21.13 13.31 28.78
C GLY A 111 20.56 13.11 27.37
N GLN A 112 20.91 11.99 26.73
CA GLN A 112 20.49 11.75 25.33
C GLN A 112 18.97 11.65 25.17
N TYR A 113 18.25 11.11 26.16
CA TYR A 113 16.81 10.94 26.09
C TYR A 113 16.06 12.24 26.34
N ALA A 114 16.53 13.09 27.25
CA ALA A 114 16.00 14.43 27.44
C ALA A 114 16.12 15.28 26.16
N ARG A 115 17.28 15.25 25.50
CA ARG A 115 17.48 15.95 24.21
C ARG A 115 16.62 15.39 23.08
N ARG A 116 16.44 14.06 23.02
CA ARG A 116 15.52 13.43 22.04
C ARG A 116 14.07 13.84 22.31
N ALA A 117 13.63 13.86 23.56
CA ALA A 117 12.30 14.30 23.94
C ALA A 117 12.06 15.78 23.61
N ALA A 118 13.03 16.65 23.90
CA ALA A 118 12.98 18.06 23.53
C ALA A 118 12.86 18.25 22.00
N PHE A 119 13.69 17.55 21.22
CA PHE A 119 13.58 17.58 19.75
C PHE A 119 12.21 17.10 19.27
N LEU A 120 11.72 15.95 19.75
CA LEU A 120 10.43 15.40 19.33
C LEU A 120 9.26 16.29 19.74
N TYR A 121 9.33 16.94 20.91
CA TYR A 121 8.34 17.92 21.35
C TYR A 121 8.24 19.08 20.36
N GLU A 122 9.37 19.72 20.02
CA GLU A 122 9.38 20.84 19.08
C GLU A 122 8.94 20.41 17.68
N TRP A 123 9.41 19.25 17.22
CA TRP A 123 9.10 18.73 15.89
C TRP A 123 7.60 18.43 15.72
N LEU A 124 6.97 17.80 16.72
CA LEU A 124 5.55 17.45 16.69
C LEU A 124 4.67 18.70 16.90
N THR A 125 5.02 19.58 17.83
CA THR A 125 4.13 20.65 18.31
C THR A 125 4.38 22.03 17.72
N GLU A 126 5.52 22.29 17.08
CA GLU A 126 6.04 23.62 16.71
C GLU A 126 6.33 24.57 17.87
N ASN A 127 6.01 24.20 19.10
CA ASN A 127 6.33 25.00 20.26
C ASN A 127 7.79 24.82 20.61
N THR A 128 8.52 25.93 20.75
CA THR A 128 9.94 25.91 21.07
C THR A 128 10.18 25.87 22.57
N LEU A 129 11.18 25.09 22.98
CA LEU A 129 11.69 25.02 24.34
C LEU A 129 12.91 25.94 24.48
N GLN A 130 13.19 26.32 25.73
CA GLN A 130 14.41 27.04 26.07
C GLN A 130 15.58 26.05 26.15
N VAL A 131 16.66 26.36 25.45
CA VAL A 131 17.86 25.52 25.42
C VAL A 131 18.69 25.81 26.68
N PRO A 132 19.03 24.80 27.51
CA PRO A 132 19.84 25.01 28.71
C PRO A 132 21.27 25.47 28.34
N GLU A 133 21.88 26.34 29.17
CA GLU A 133 23.23 26.88 28.93
C GLU A 133 24.30 25.80 28.75
N ARG A 134 24.15 24.65 29.43
CA ARG A 134 25.15 23.56 29.48
C ARG A 134 24.81 22.38 28.57
N ILE A 135 24.08 22.61 27.48
CA ILE A 135 23.72 21.53 26.56
C ILE A 135 24.97 20.88 25.94
N GLY A 136 25.03 19.54 25.98
CA GLY A 136 26.23 18.80 25.58
C GLY A 136 25.99 17.34 25.22
N GLY A 137 27.07 16.57 25.04
CA GLY A 137 27.04 15.15 24.65
C GLY A 137 27.28 14.89 23.16
N ASN A 138 27.23 13.64 22.73
CA ASN A 138 27.36 13.30 21.31
C ASN A 138 26.06 13.57 20.55
N TYR A 139 26.17 13.70 19.22
CA TYR A 139 25.01 13.65 18.36
C TYR A 139 24.38 12.26 18.42
N VAL A 140 23.07 12.21 18.63
CA VAL A 140 22.31 10.95 18.66
C VAL A 140 21.11 11.06 17.72
N HIS A 141 20.67 9.93 17.17
CA HIS A 141 19.50 9.90 16.31
C HIS A 141 18.21 10.19 17.08
N ALA A 142 17.26 10.86 16.43
CA ALA A 142 15.93 11.12 16.97
C ALA A 142 15.20 9.79 17.27
N ILE A 143 15.19 8.89 16.28
CA ILE A 143 14.61 7.55 16.39
C ILE A 143 15.68 6.46 16.26
N ASP A 144 15.42 5.31 16.86
CA ASP A 144 16.27 4.14 16.79
C ASP A 144 16.03 3.38 15.48
N ASN A 145 17.00 3.43 14.56
CA ASN A 145 16.90 2.81 13.24
C ASN A 145 16.96 1.26 13.27
N THR A 146 17.23 0.66 14.42
CA THR A 146 17.11 -0.80 14.61
C THR A 146 15.67 -1.22 14.85
N LYS A 147 14.82 -0.30 15.34
CA LYS A 147 13.41 -0.54 15.66
C LYS A 147 12.44 -0.01 14.61
N LEU A 148 12.79 1.10 13.95
CA LEU A 148 11.96 1.77 12.96
C LEU A 148 12.74 1.99 11.65
N VAL A 149 12.02 2.05 10.53
CA VAL A 149 12.57 2.65 9.31
C VAL A 149 12.87 4.12 9.58
N ALA A 150 14.09 4.51 9.23
CA ALA A 150 14.61 5.86 9.38
C ALA A 150 15.10 6.36 8.02
N ALA A 151 15.41 7.65 7.91
CA ALA A 151 16.14 8.19 6.78
C ALA A 151 17.44 7.40 6.53
N SER A 152 17.83 7.29 5.25
CA SER A 152 19.14 6.81 4.83
C SER A 152 20.25 7.62 5.52
N SER A 153 21.38 6.99 5.79
CA SER A 153 22.41 7.52 6.70
C SER A 153 22.95 8.89 6.29
N ASP A 154 22.97 9.18 4.99
CA ASP A 154 23.39 10.41 4.36
C ASP A 154 22.30 11.49 4.31
N CYS A 155 21.04 11.12 4.53
CA CYS A 155 19.90 12.04 4.53
C CYS A 155 19.53 12.57 5.93
N ALA A 156 20.22 12.13 6.99
CA ALA A 156 19.95 12.59 8.35
C ALA A 156 20.39 14.05 8.54
N VAL A 157 19.48 14.91 9.02
CA VAL A 157 19.73 16.35 9.18
C VAL A 157 20.21 16.64 10.61
N LYS A 158 21.36 17.32 10.76
CA LYS A 158 21.83 17.74 12.08
C LYS A 158 20.97 18.87 12.62
N VAL A 159 20.54 18.74 13.87
CA VAL A 159 19.82 19.75 14.65
C VAL A 159 20.72 20.19 15.80
N PRO A 160 21.57 21.22 15.61
CA PRO A 160 22.62 21.58 16.57
C PRO A 160 22.08 22.00 17.93
N ARG A 161 20.92 22.68 17.95
CA ARG A 161 20.26 23.15 19.18
C ARG A 161 19.99 22.03 20.19
N TRP A 162 19.79 20.79 19.73
CA TRP A 162 19.57 19.62 20.59
C TRP A 162 20.67 18.56 20.47
N ARG A 163 21.65 18.78 19.58
CA ARG A 163 22.66 17.77 19.21
C ARG A 163 21.97 16.45 18.81
N ILE A 164 20.93 16.56 17.98
CA ILE A 164 20.17 15.44 17.44
C ILE A 164 20.43 15.32 15.95
N ASN A 165 20.56 14.10 15.44
CA ASN A 165 20.44 13.82 14.02
C ASN A 165 18.96 13.51 13.76
N ASP A 166 18.25 14.43 13.12
CA ASP A 166 16.91 14.19 12.60
C ASP A 166 17.00 13.13 11.50
N ASN A 167 16.71 11.89 11.87
CA ASN A 167 16.62 10.74 10.98
C ASN A 167 15.17 10.29 10.77
N LEU A 168 14.18 11.16 11.04
CA LEU A 168 12.80 10.89 10.67
C LEU A 168 12.69 10.90 9.13
N PRO A 169 12.01 9.90 8.52
CA PRO A 169 11.96 9.80 7.07
C PRO A 169 11.02 10.85 6.45
N GLY A 170 9.92 11.22 7.12
CA GLY A 170 8.97 12.22 6.61
C GLY A 170 9.09 13.59 7.28
N THR A 171 8.02 14.38 7.16
CA THR A 171 7.85 15.67 7.86
C THR A 171 6.83 15.55 8.98
N ARG A 172 6.69 16.59 9.81
CA ARG A 172 5.65 16.64 10.85
C ARG A 172 4.22 16.65 10.31
N TYR A 173 4.06 16.95 9.02
CA TYR A 173 2.75 16.92 8.38
C TYR A 173 2.42 15.53 7.84
N PHE A 174 3.44 14.71 7.54
CA PHE A 174 3.25 13.31 7.18
C PHE A 174 4.56 12.54 7.32
N CYS A 175 4.60 11.60 8.25
CA CYS A 175 5.72 10.72 8.54
C CYS A 175 5.18 9.35 8.96
N PRO A 176 4.75 8.51 8.00
CA PRO A 176 4.30 7.16 8.32
C PRO A 176 5.45 6.38 8.97
N THR A 177 5.10 5.48 9.88
CA THR A 177 6.05 4.63 10.59
C THR A 177 6.05 3.24 9.98
N ILE A 178 7.20 2.58 10.03
CA ILE A 178 7.32 1.15 9.71
C ILE A 178 8.17 0.53 10.82
N VAL A 179 7.54 -0.30 11.65
CA VAL A 179 8.22 -1.05 12.72
C VAL A 179 8.99 -2.21 12.11
N LYS A 180 10.27 -2.34 12.46
CA LYS A 180 11.14 -3.43 12.00
C LYS A 180 10.86 -4.72 12.78
N THR A 181 9.71 -5.31 12.51
CA THR A 181 9.38 -6.69 12.93
C THR A 181 10.07 -7.70 12.01
N GLU A 182 10.12 -8.97 12.41
CA GLU A 182 10.65 -10.05 11.55
C GLU A 182 9.92 -10.10 10.20
N ALA A 183 8.59 -10.05 10.20
CA ALA A 183 7.78 -10.06 8.98
C ALA A 183 8.09 -8.86 8.08
N THR A 184 8.21 -7.67 8.65
CA THR A 184 8.53 -6.46 7.88
C THR A 184 9.96 -6.49 7.34
N ILE A 185 10.93 -6.98 8.11
CA ILE A 185 12.32 -7.14 7.64
C ILE A 185 12.38 -8.12 6.47
N GLN A 186 11.69 -9.26 6.56
CA GLN A 186 11.61 -10.25 5.48
C GLN A 186 10.94 -9.66 4.23
N ALA A 187 9.84 -8.92 4.39
CA ALA A 187 9.16 -8.24 3.29
C ALA A 187 10.05 -7.18 2.62
N MET A 188 10.77 -6.40 3.42
CA MET A 188 11.73 -5.41 2.92
C MET A 188 12.90 -6.05 2.17
N ALA A 189 13.26 -7.29 2.49
CA ALA A 189 14.36 -8.03 1.87
C ALA A 189 13.98 -8.72 0.55
N LEU A 190 12.74 -8.56 0.05
CA LEU A 190 12.33 -9.15 -1.22
C LEU A 190 13.19 -8.63 -2.37
N ASP A 191 13.97 -9.53 -2.97
CA ASP A 191 14.84 -9.23 -4.11
C ASP A 191 14.05 -9.32 -5.43
N VAL A 192 13.33 -8.24 -5.74
CA VAL A 192 12.55 -8.11 -6.98
C VAL A 192 13.44 -8.26 -8.23
N PRO A 193 14.63 -7.63 -8.34
CA PRO A 193 15.55 -7.87 -9.44
C PRO A 193 15.89 -9.35 -9.64
N GLN A 194 16.23 -10.08 -8.58
CA GLN A 194 16.58 -11.50 -8.70
C GLN A 194 15.38 -12.35 -9.13
N LEU A 195 14.17 -12.07 -8.60
CA LEU A 195 12.96 -12.77 -9.02
C LEU A 195 12.66 -12.55 -10.51
N PHE A 196 12.87 -11.32 -11.00
CA PHE A 196 12.72 -11.02 -12.42
C PHE A 196 13.83 -11.66 -13.27
N GLN A 197 15.08 -11.69 -12.77
CA GLN A 197 16.18 -12.36 -13.45
C GLN A 197 15.88 -13.87 -13.61
N ASN A 198 15.32 -14.52 -12.60
CA ASN A 198 14.93 -15.92 -12.70
C ASN A 198 13.90 -16.16 -13.82
N LEU A 199 12.93 -15.25 -14.01
CA LEU A 199 12.00 -15.32 -15.14
C LEU A 199 12.72 -15.12 -16.48
N THR A 200 13.69 -14.21 -16.51
CA THR A 200 14.48 -13.93 -17.71
C THR A 200 15.33 -15.12 -18.12
N ASP A 201 15.95 -15.79 -17.15
CA ASP A 201 16.74 -17.01 -17.35
C ASP A 201 15.86 -18.18 -17.84
N GLU A 202 14.61 -18.25 -17.37
CA GLU A 202 13.67 -19.32 -17.69
C GLU A 202 12.97 -19.16 -19.06
N PHE A 203 12.58 -17.94 -19.42
CA PHE A 203 11.76 -17.68 -20.62
C PHE A 203 12.47 -16.89 -21.72
N GLY A 204 13.62 -16.28 -21.41
CA GLY A 204 14.33 -15.36 -22.29
C GLY A 204 13.73 -13.95 -22.28
N GLU A 205 14.61 -12.96 -22.44
CA GLU A 205 14.26 -11.54 -22.40
C GLU A 205 13.23 -11.15 -23.47
N ASP A 206 13.37 -11.67 -24.69
CA ASP A 206 12.47 -11.37 -25.81
C ASP A 206 11.00 -11.79 -25.54
N LEU A 207 10.78 -12.92 -24.87
CA LEU A 207 9.43 -13.35 -24.52
C LEU A 207 8.81 -12.40 -23.47
N LEU A 208 9.58 -12.05 -22.44
CA LEU A 208 9.12 -11.13 -21.39
C LEU A 208 8.85 -9.72 -21.93
N GLN A 209 9.69 -9.22 -22.84
CA GLN A 209 9.46 -7.94 -23.51
C GLN A 209 8.18 -7.96 -24.36
N ARG A 210 7.92 -9.03 -25.11
CA ARG A 210 6.67 -9.19 -25.87
C ARG A 210 5.44 -9.29 -24.95
N ALA A 211 5.61 -9.91 -23.78
CA ALA A 211 4.54 -10.05 -22.79
C ALA A 211 4.23 -8.72 -22.06
N ALA A 212 5.16 -7.76 -22.02
CA ALA A 212 5.03 -6.52 -21.25
C ALA A 212 3.79 -5.69 -21.64
N VAL A 213 3.45 -5.60 -22.93
CA VAL A 213 2.24 -4.90 -23.41
C VAL A 213 0.99 -5.57 -22.86
N TRP A 214 0.95 -6.89 -22.91
CA TRP A 214 -0.17 -7.67 -22.40
C TRP A 214 -0.29 -7.59 -20.88
N MET A 215 0.83 -7.62 -20.14
CA MET A 215 0.86 -7.42 -18.68
C MET A 215 0.33 -6.03 -18.30
N THR A 216 0.69 -5.00 -19.06
CA THR A 216 0.19 -3.63 -18.87
C THR A 216 -1.33 -3.54 -19.08
N LEU A 217 -1.84 -4.16 -20.15
CA LEU A 217 -3.28 -4.22 -20.40
C LEU A 217 -4.02 -4.98 -19.29
N ARG A 218 -3.41 -6.05 -18.77
CA ARG A 218 -3.97 -6.84 -17.68
C ARG A 218 -4.01 -6.06 -16.37
N GLU A 219 -2.93 -5.35 -16.05
CA GLU A 219 -2.89 -4.42 -14.90
C GLU A 219 -4.01 -3.38 -14.99
N SER A 220 -4.14 -2.74 -16.16
CA SER A 220 -5.17 -1.73 -16.39
C SER A 220 -6.58 -2.31 -16.25
N LYS A 221 -6.86 -3.43 -16.91
CA LYS A 221 -8.17 -4.09 -16.85
C LYS A 221 -8.54 -4.47 -15.41
N ALA A 222 -7.59 -5.04 -14.66
CA ALA A 222 -7.81 -5.43 -13.27
C ALA A 222 -8.02 -4.21 -12.35
N SER A 223 -7.26 -3.14 -12.55
CA SER A 223 -7.47 -1.88 -11.82
C SER A 223 -8.88 -1.33 -12.00
N PHE A 224 -9.44 -1.38 -13.21
CA PHE A 224 -10.83 -0.97 -13.46
C PHE A 224 -11.85 -1.97 -12.88
N ALA A 225 -11.53 -3.27 -12.85
CA ALA A 225 -12.39 -4.29 -12.26
C ALA A 225 -12.55 -4.12 -10.74
N ILE A 226 -11.50 -3.68 -10.03
CA ILE A 226 -11.57 -3.34 -8.60
C ILE A 226 -12.57 -2.21 -8.36
N GLU A 227 -12.61 -1.21 -9.24
CA GLU A 227 -13.55 -0.07 -9.20
C GLU A 227 -14.95 -0.41 -9.77
N GLY A 228 -15.20 -1.66 -10.21
CA GLY A 228 -16.49 -2.07 -10.79
C GLY A 228 -16.73 -1.60 -12.24
N GLU A 229 -15.68 -1.15 -12.94
CA GLU A 229 -15.72 -0.57 -14.29
C GLU A 229 -15.05 -1.46 -15.37
N ALA A 230 -15.06 -2.78 -15.20
CA ALA A 230 -14.34 -3.73 -16.05
C ALA A 230 -14.79 -3.76 -17.54
N ASP A 231 -15.93 -3.18 -17.88
CA ASP A 231 -16.52 -3.16 -19.23
C ASP A 231 -16.14 -1.91 -20.06
N ARG A 232 -15.38 -0.97 -19.48
CA ARG A 232 -15.02 0.31 -20.11
C ARG A 232 -13.75 0.21 -20.95
N ALA A 233 -13.81 -0.51 -22.07
CA ALA A 233 -12.66 -0.80 -22.94
C ALA A 233 -11.77 0.41 -23.27
N SER A 234 -12.34 1.54 -23.71
CA SER A 234 -11.57 2.74 -24.05
C SER A 234 -10.88 3.40 -22.86
N ARG A 235 -11.41 3.25 -21.63
CA ARG A 235 -10.76 3.74 -20.41
C ARG A 235 -9.61 2.84 -19.99
N ILE A 236 -9.79 1.52 -20.16
CA ILE A 236 -8.75 0.50 -19.91
C ILE A 236 -7.56 0.71 -20.83
N GLU A 237 -7.79 0.87 -22.14
CA GLU A 237 -6.72 1.13 -23.10
C GLU A 237 -5.97 2.43 -22.78
N ARG A 238 -6.71 3.51 -22.46
CA ARG A 238 -6.11 4.78 -22.07
C ARG A 238 -5.23 4.64 -20.83
N PHE A 239 -5.72 3.99 -19.77
CA PHE A 239 -4.93 3.83 -18.56
C PHE A 239 -3.71 2.93 -18.78
N ALA A 240 -3.80 1.90 -19.62
CA ALA A 240 -2.66 1.07 -20.00
C ALA A 240 -1.59 1.90 -20.73
N ASP A 241 -2.00 2.77 -21.66
CA ASP A 241 -1.10 3.71 -22.34
C ASP A 241 -0.44 4.70 -21.37
N VAL A 242 -1.21 5.26 -20.42
CA VAL A 242 -0.65 6.13 -19.37
C VAL A 242 0.38 5.40 -18.51
N ILE A 243 0.07 4.20 -18.03
CA ILE A 243 1.01 3.40 -17.25
C ILE A 243 2.29 3.16 -18.06
N ALA A 244 2.17 2.71 -19.32
CA ALA A 244 3.33 2.41 -20.16
C ALA A 244 4.22 3.64 -20.40
N ARG A 245 3.63 4.82 -20.66
CA ARG A 245 4.38 6.05 -20.96
C ARG A 245 4.94 6.76 -19.74
N ARG A 246 4.23 6.72 -18.60
CA ARG A 246 4.54 7.54 -17.41
C ARG A 246 5.37 6.80 -16.36
N THR A 247 5.30 5.46 -16.31
CA THR A 247 6.00 4.67 -15.28
C THR A 247 7.51 4.90 -15.35
N GLY A 248 8.10 5.43 -14.27
CA GLY A 248 9.52 5.73 -14.17
C GLY A 248 9.97 6.96 -14.98
N ARG A 249 9.04 7.77 -15.51
CA ARG A 249 9.34 8.93 -16.36
C ARG A 249 8.85 10.22 -15.72
N GLY A 250 9.51 11.33 -16.05
CA GLY A 250 9.14 12.67 -15.59
C GLY A 250 9.20 12.86 -14.07
N ASP A 251 8.58 13.94 -13.59
CA ASP A 251 8.51 14.27 -12.17
C ASP A 251 7.59 13.31 -11.40
N SER A 252 7.89 13.12 -10.12
CA SER A 252 7.06 12.33 -9.21
C SER A 252 5.64 12.94 -9.12
N PRO A 253 4.56 12.15 -9.27
CA PRO A 253 3.19 12.65 -9.24
C PRO A 253 2.68 12.88 -7.80
N LEU A 254 3.51 13.48 -6.95
CA LEU A 254 3.20 13.81 -5.56
C LEU A 254 3.15 15.33 -5.31
N SER A 255 3.37 16.13 -6.35
CA SER A 255 3.14 17.57 -6.34
C SER A 255 1.96 17.92 -7.24
N ASP A 256 1.28 19.03 -6.95
CA ASP A 256 0.02 19.41 -7.57
C ASP A 256 0.03 19.34 -9.12
N THR A 257 0.98 20.02 -9.79
CA THR A 257 0.99 20.07 -11.27
C THR A 257 1.23 18.70 -11.93
N PRO A 258 2.30 17.93 -11.62
CA PRO A 258 2.47 16.57 -12.15
C PRO A 258 1.31 15.64 -11.84
N LEU A 259 0.69 15.78 -10.66
CA LEU A 259 -0.44 14.97 -10.23
C LEU A 259 -1.70 15.31 -11.04
N ALA A 260 -2.01 16.60 -11.25
CA ALA A 260 -3.12 17.06 -12.07
C ALA A 260 -2.99 16.56 -13.52
N GLN A 261 -1.78 16.61 -14.09
CA GLN A 261 -1.49 16.09 -15.42
C GLN A 261 -1.74 14.58 -15.50
N LEU A 262 -1.20 13.81 -14.54
CA LEU A 262 -1.40 12.37 -14.48
C LEU A 262 -2.89 12.03 -14.35
N GLN A 263 -3.61 12.70 -13.45
CA GLN A 263 -5.05 12.51 -13.27
C GLN A 263 -5.82 12.81 -14.55
N GLY A 264 -5.52 13.91 -15.23
CA GLY A 264 -6.13 14.28 -16.51
C GLY A 264 -5.91 13.22 -17.59
N GLU A 265 -4.70 12.67 -17.72
CA GLU A 265 -4.40 11.58 -18.66
C GLU A 265 -5.17 10.29 -18.33
N ILE A 266 -5.32 9.94 -17.04
CA ILE A 266 -6.05 8.74 -16.60
C ILE A 266 -7.56 8.90 -16.85
N LEU A 267 -8.16 10.01 -16.42
CA LEU A 267 -9.60 10.24 -16.50
C LEU A 267 -10.05 10.56 -17.93
N GLY A 268 -9.20 11.23 -18.70
CA GLY A 268 -9.48 11.70 -20.06
C GLY A 268 -10.38 12.93 -20.09
N GLU A 269 -10.62 13.43 -21.31
CA GLU A 269 -11.32 14.71 -21.54
C GLU A 269 -12.83 14.69 -21.23
N ARG A 270 -13.46 13.50 -21.21
CA ARG A 270 -14.90 13.33 -20.96
C ARG A 270 -15.17 13.00 -19.49
N THR A 271 -14.90 13.96 -18.62
CA THR A 271 -15.13 13.86 -17.17
C THR A 271 -16.09 14.96 -16.68
N THR A 272 -16.77 14.72 -15.56
CA THR A 272 -17.56 15.72 -14.85
C THR A 272 -16.71 16.61 -13.95
N LEU A 273 -15.44 16.25 -13.75
CA LEU A 273 -14.51 17.07 -12.98
C LEU A 273 -14.22 18.38 -13.72
N THR A 274 -14.41 19.50 -13.02
CA THR A 274 -14.04 20.83 -13.50
C THR A 274 -12.61 21.21 -13.14
N HIS A 275 -11.98 20.46 -12.23
CA HIS A 275 -10.61 20.69 -11.78
C HIS A 275 -9.87 19.36 -11.61
N PHE A 276 -8.59 19.34 -12.03
CA PHE A 276 -7.66 18.25 -11.79
C PHE A 276 -6.57 18.71 -10.82
N GLY A 277 -6.02 17.80 -10.03
CA GLY A 277 -5.04 18.09 -8.99
C GLY A 277 -5.64 17.96 -7.60
N LEU A 278 -5.07 18.69 -6.66
CA LEU A 278 -5.49 18.61 -5.25
C LEU A 278 -6.95 19.03 -5.09
N ARG A 279 -7.73 18.19 -4.43
CA ARG A 279 -9.12 18.50 -4.09
C ARG A 279 -9.20 19.69 -3.14
N GLN A 280 -10.30 20.43 -3.26
CA GLN A 280 -10.65 21.58 -2.41
C GLN A 280 -11.96 21.33 -1.65
N SER A 281 -12.39 20.08 -1.61
CA SER A 281 -13.62 19.58 -1.00
C SER A 281 -13.31 18.46 -0.01
N PRO A 282 -14.20 18.23 0.99
CA PRO A 282 -14.08 17.08 1.85
C PRO A 282 -14.49 15.81 1.11
N VAL A 283 -13.80 14.71 1.39
CA VAL A 283 -14.04 13.41 0.77
C VAL A 283 -14.11 12.33 1.83
N PHE A 284 -15.04 11.41 1.63
CA PHE A 284 -15.10 10.15 2.35
C PHE A 284 -15.16 9.01 1.35
N VAL A 285 -14.64 7.84 1.72
CA VAL A 285 -14.83 6.59 0.99
C VAL A 285 -16.01 5.89 1.62
N GLY A 286 -17.00 5.53 0.81
CA GLY A 286 -18.23 4.93 1.29
C GLY A 286 -19.07 4.37 0.16
N GLU A 287 -20.21 3.84 0.54
CA GLU A 287 -21.23 3.35 -0.39
C GLU A 287 -22.62 3.79 0.09
N THR A 288 -23.54 3.99 -0.84
CA THR A 288 -24.94 4.28 -0.49
C THR A 288 -25.73 2.96 -0.40
N VAL A 289 -26.07 2.53 0.81
CA VAL A 289 -26.90 1.34 1.06
C VAL A 289 -28.31 1.77 1.42
N ARG A 290 -29.31 1.39 0.61
CA ARG A 290 -30.74 1.67 0.87
C ARG A 290 -31.02 3.17 1.17
N TYR A 291 -30.43 4.06 0.37
CA TYR A 291 -30.53 5.53 0.51
C TYR A 291 -29.87 6.11 1.77
N GLN A 292 -28.99 5.36 2.43
CA GLN A 292 -28.15 5.83 3.53
C GLN A 292 -26.68 5.69 3.14
N ASP A 293 -25.89 6.74 3.37
CA ASP A 293 -24.46 6.71 3.12
C ASP A 293 -23.74 5.99 4.26
N VAL A 294 -23.03 4.91 3.92
CA VAL A 294 -22.15 4.19 4.83
C VAL A 294 -20.74 4.69 4.60
N VAL A 295 -20.19 5.40 5.58
CA VAL A 295 -18.81 5.91 5.52
C VAL A 295 -17.84 4.85 6.02
N HIS A 296 -17.00 4.36 5.11
CA HIS A 296 -15.95 3.36 5.39
C HIS A 296 -14.62 4.02 5.77
N TYR A 297 -14.35 5.24 5.32
CA TYR A 297 -13.18 6.02 5.67
C TYR A 297 -13.43 7.51 5.47
N VAL A 298 -12.96 8.36 6.39
CA VAL A 298 -12.93 9.82 6.21
C VAL A 298 -11.49 10.27 5.91
N ALA A 299 -11.32 11.01 4.81
CA ALA A 299 -10.02 11.52 4.40
C ALA A 299 -9.63 12.78 5.20
N PRO A 300 -8.33 13.15 5.24
CA PRO A 300 -7.88 14.39 5.85
C PRO A 300 -8.59 15.65 5.30
N PRO A 301 -8.62 16.78 6.04
CA PRO A 301 -9.05 18.07 5.49
C PRO A 301 -8.31 18.42 4.21
N ALA A 302 -8.98 19.08 3.26
CA ALA A 302 -8.36 19.52 2.01
C ALA A 302 -7.10 20.37 2.26
N ASP A 303 -7.13 21.24 3.26
CA ASP A 303 -6.02 22.14 3.61
C ASP A 303 -4.76 21.41 4.12
N ASP A 304 -4.92 20.18 4.66
CA ASP A 304 -3.78 19.37 5.14
C ASP A 304 -3.11 18.60 3.97
N VAL A 305 -3.82 18.35 2.85
CA VAL A 305 -3.41 17.43 1.78
C VAL A 305 -2.06 17.80 1.16
N ALA A 306 -1.86 19.07 0.82
CA ALA A 306 -0.63 19.51 0.14
C ALA A 306 0.62 19.27 1.02
N ALA A 307 0.54 19.62 2.30
CA ALA A 307 1.63 19.40 3.25
C ALA A 307 1.86 17.91 3.52
N MET A 308 0.80 17.10 3.47
CA MET A 308 0.93 15.64 3.63
C MET A 308 1.62 14.98 2.44
N LEU A 309 1.27 15.36 1.21
CA LEU A 309 1.95 14.88 0.01
C LEU A 309 3.42 15.30 -0.02
N GLU A 310 3.73 16.52 0.42
CA GLU A 310 5.11 16.96 0.58
C GLU A 310 5.86 16.10 1.62
N GLY A 311 5.22 15.76 2.75
CA GLY A 311 5.80 14.83 3.72
C GLY A 311 6.04 13.42 3.15
N LEU A 312 5.15 12.92 2.29
CA LEU A 312 5.35 11.67 1.55
C LEU A 312 6.51 11.78 0.54
N ARG A 313 6.64 12.91 -0.17
CA ARG A 313 7.76 13.17 -1.08
C ARG A 313 9.09 13.16 -0.32
N VAL A 314 9.15 13.85 0.83
CA VAL A 314 10.32 13.84 1.72
C VAL A 314 10.63 12.44 2.23
N PHE A 315 9.62 11.63 2.56
CA PHE A 315 9.80 10.21 2.90
C PHE A 315 10.53 9.45 1.79
N LEU A 316 10.05 9.56 0.55
CA LEU A 316 10.66 8.87 -0.59
C LEU A 316 12.04 9.43 -0.95
N GLU A 317 12.32 10.70 -0.70
CA GLU A 317 13.66 11.27 -0.89
C GLU A 317 14.62 10.75 0.18
N ARG A 318 14.25 10.87 1.46
CA ARG A 318 15.10 10.51 2.60
C ARG A 318 15.31 9.00 2.75
N THR A 319 14.50 8.16 2.11
CA THR A 319 14.65 6.69 2.14
C THR A 319 15.19 6.11 0.84
N GLN A 320 15.71 6.95 -0.06
CA GLN A 320 16.30 6.47 -1.32
C GLN A 320 17.42 5.47 -1.05
N GLY A 321 17.51 4.43 -1.89
CA GLY A 321 18.46 3.33 -1.76
C GLY A 321 18.05 2.25 -0.73
N GLN A 322 16.94 2.42 -0.02
CA GLN A 322 16.34 1.36 0.79
C GLN A 322 15.42 0.45 -0.04
N SER A 323 14.79 -0.54 0.60
CA SER A 323 13.92 -1.53 -0.03
C SER A 323 12.90 -0.90 -1.01
N PRO A 324 12.97 -1.22 -2.32
CA PRO A 324 12.03 -0.72 -3.32
C PRO A 324 10.58 -1.10 -3.03
N VAL A 325 10.36 -2.30 -2.49
CA VAL A 325 9.02 -2.80 -2.14
C VAL A 325 8.43 -2.00 -0.98
N MET A 326 9.23 -1.69 0.04
CA MET A 326 8.79 -0.84 1.15
C MET A 326 8.43 0.56 0.65
N ARG A 327 9.30 1.17 -0.14
CA ARG A 327 9.09 2.51 -0.69
C ARG A 327 7.84 2.55 -1.58
N SER A 328 7.65 1.52 -2.40
CA SER A 328 6.45 1.34 -3.22
C SER A 328 5.18 1.21 -2.39
N ALA A 329 5.21 0.44 -1.29
CA ALA A 329 4.06 0.30 -0.39
C ALA A 329 3.74 1.63 0.28
N VAL A 330 4.76 2.33 0.79
CA VAL A 330 4.57 3.65 1.41
C VAL A 330 4.00 4.64 0.41
N ALA A 331 4.55 4.75 -0.80
CA ALA A 331 4.05 5.64 -1.85
C ALA A 331 2.57 5.36 -2.16
N ALA A 332 2.24 4.12 -2.48
CA ALA A 332 0.90 3.74 -2.91
C ALA A 332 -0.12 3.90 -1.77
N PHE A 333 0.10 3.26 -0.62
CA PHE A 333 -0.91 3.23 0.46
C PHE A 333 -1.05 4.59 1.16
N SER A 334 0.03 5.35 1.33
CA SER A 334 -0.07 6.73 1.82
C SER A 334 -0.95 7.58 0.91
N PHE A 335 -0.81 7.45 -0.42
CA PHE A 335 -1.63 8.19 -1.37
C PHE A 335 -3.13 7.86 -1.21
N VAL A 336 -3.49 6.60 -0.96
CA VAL A 336 -4.89 6.20 -0.70
C VAL A 336 -5.44 6.83 0.58
N TYR A 337 -4.64 6.89 1.65
CA TYR A 337 -5.08 7.46 2.92
C TYR A 337 -5.12 8.99 2.92
N ILE A 338 -4.19 9.64 2.23
CA ILE A 338 -4.21 11.10 2.01
C ILE A 338 -5.43 11.48 1.13
N HIS A 339 -5.74 10.62 0.15
CA HIS A 339 -6.86 10.77 -0.76
C HIS A 339 -6.90 12.16 -1.44
N PRO A 340 -5.83 12.55 -2.15
CA PRO A 340 -5.63 13.94 -2.56
C PRO A 340 -6.53 14.41 -3.71
N LEU A 341 -7.15 13.49 -4.46
CA LEU A 341 -7.95 13.81 -5.64
C LEU A 341 -9.45 13.74 -5.35
N ALA A 342 -10.25 14.43 -6.16
CA ALA A 342 -11.71 14.26 -6.16
C ALA A 342 -12.15 12.93 -6.80
N ASP A 343 -11.41 12.43 -7.80
CA ASP A 343 -11.57 11.12 -8.42
C ASP A 343 -10.22 10.62 -8.97
N GLY A 344 -10.07 9.30 -9.14
CA GLY A 344 -8.86 8.67 -9.66
C GLY A 344 -7.85 8.28 -8.59
N ASN A 345 -8.17 8.44 -7.30
CA ASN A 345 -7.28 8.04 -6.20
C ASN A 345 -6.95 6.55 -6.24
N GLY A 346 -7.93 5.75 -6.64
CA GLY A 346 -7.78 4.35 -7.02
C GLY A 346 -6.62 4.22 -8.01
N ARG A 347 -6.92 4.35 -9.30
CA ARG A 347 -5.96 4.30 -10.42
C ARG A 347 -4.56 4.91 -10.15
N VAL A 348 -4.43 6.10 -9.54
CA VAL A 348 -3.11 6.68 -9.23
C VAL A 348 -2.31 5.87 -8.21
N HIS A 349 -2.92 5.32 -7.15
CA HIS A 349 -2.19 4.44 -6.24
C HIS A 349 -1.66 3.18 -6.93
N ARG A 350 -2.43 2.60 -7.87
CA ARG A 350 -1.97 1.40 -8.60
C ARG A 350 -0.81 1.74 -9.52
N PHE A 351 -0.88 2.89 -10.17
CA PHE A 351 0.24 3.45 -10.93
C PHE A 351 1.49 3.64 -10.07
N LEU A 352 1.35 4.21 -8.85
CA LEU A 352 2.46 4.48 -7.94
C LEU A 352 3.24 3.22 -7.52
N ILE A 353 2.60 2.04 -7.50
CA ILE A 353 3.28 0.78 -7.22
C ILE A 353 4.38 0.54 -8.27
N ASN A 354 3.98 0.48 -9.54
CA ASN A 354 4.92 0.23 -10.64
C ASN A 354 5.89 1.40 -10.85
N ASP A 355 5.43 2.65 -10.71
CA ASP A 355 6.27 3.83 -10.85
C ASP A 355 7.41 3.85 -9.82
N THR A 356 7.12 3.56 -8.55
CA THR A 356 8.16 3.54 -7.50
C THR A 356 9.14 2.39 -7.73
N LEU A 357 8.65 1.18 -8.02
CA LEU A 357 9.51 0.04 -8.33
C LEU A 357 10.42 0.28 -9.54
N ARG A 358 9.93 0.96 -10.59
CA ARG A 358 10.73 1.32 -11.77
C ARG A 358 11.78 2.38 -11.44
N ARG A 359 11.41 3.44 -10.70
CA ARG A 359 12.35 4.51 -10.31
C ARG A 359 13.46 4.02 -9.41
N ASP A 360 13.17 3.05 -8.56
CA ASP A 360 14.14 2.41 -7.68
C ASP A 360 14.96 1.30 -8.39
N GLY A 361 14.73 1.07 -9.69
CA GLY A 361 15.48 0.09 -10.49
C GLY A 361 15.12 -1.37 -10.22
N ALA A 362 14.01 -1.64 -9.52
CA ALA A 362 13.59 -2.98 -9.14
C ALA A 362 12.97 -3.77 -10.30
N VAL A 363 12.31 -3.08 -11.24
CA VAL A 363 11.64 -3.67 -12.41
C VAL A 363 12.12 -2.95 -13.67
N PRO A 364 12.61 -3.65 -14.70
CA PRO A 364 13.15 -3.01 -15.91
C PRO A 364 12.06 -2.49 -16.85
N GLU A 365 12.43 -1.57 -17.74
CA GLU A 365 11.60 -1.16 -18.89
C GLU A 365 11.58 -2.24 -19.97
N PRO A 366 10.42 -2.52 -20.61
CA PRO A 366 9.09 -1.90 -20.47
C PRO A 366 8.12 -2.61 -19.50
N VAL A 367 8.60 -3.50 -18.63
CA VAL A 367 7.75 -4.41 -17.84
C VAL A 367 6.90 -3.70 -16.79
N ILE A 368 5.60 -3.98 -16.79
CA ILE A 368 4.66 -3.57 -15.74
C ILE A 368 4.21 -4.82 -15.00
N LEU A 369 4.32 -4.81 -13.67
CA LEU A 369 3.83 -5.89 -12.82
C LEU A 369 2.30 -5.80 -12.72
N PRO A 370 1.55 -6.85 -13.11
CA PRO A 370 0.09 -6.88 -13.03
C PRO A 370 -0.41 -7.16 -11.61
N VAL A 371 0.00 -6.33 -10.65
CA VAL A 371 -0.33 -6.47 -9.22
C VAL A 371 -1.84 -6.43 -8.98
N SER A 372 -2.58 -5.60 -9.72
CA SER A 372 -4.04 -5.51 -9.61
C SER A 372 -4.73 -6.79 -10.07
N ALA A 373 -4.11 -7.52 -11.00
CA ALA A 373 -4.66 -8.79 -11.46
C ALA A 373 -4.58 -9.86 -10.36
N VAL A 374 -3.45 -9.95 -9.64
CA VAL A 374 -3.33 -10.84 -8.46
C VAL A 374 -4.42 -10.54 -7.43
N ILE A 375 -4.66 -9.25 -7.16
CA ILE A 375 -5.68 -8.81 -6.21
C ILE A 375 -7.09 -9.22 -6.66
N THR A 376 -7.37 -9.17 -7.97
CA THR A 376 -8.72 -9.38 -8.52
C THR A 376 -9.03 -10.85 -8.78
N ASP A 377 -8.05 -11.61 -9.25
CA ASP A 377 -8.23 -13.00 -9.72
C ASP A 377 -8.33 -14.00 -8.55
N ASP A 378 -7.88 -13.62 -7.35
CA ASP A 378 -7.91 -14.44 -6.14
C ASP A 378 -8.79 -13.78 -5.06
N SER A 379 -9.88 -14.46 -4.69
CA SER A 379 -10.82 -13.96 -3.66
C SER A 379 -10.18 -13.81 -2.27
N GLY A 380 -9.15 -14.60 -1.97
CA GLY A 380 -8.35 -14.48 -0.75
C GLY A 380 -7.45 -13.26 -0.77
N GLU A 381 -6.87 -12.91 -1.92
CA GLU A 381 -6.07 -11.69 -2.08
C GLU A 381 -6.92 -10.42 -2.06
N ARG A 382 -8.11 -10.46 -2.66
CA ARG A 382 -9.07 -9.36 -2.53
C ARG A 382 -9.45 -9.11 -1.07
N ARG A 383 -9.71 -10.18 -0.31
CA ARG A 383 -9.97 -10.07 1.13
C ARG A 383 -8.76 -9.53 1.88
N SER A 384 -7.56 -9.97 1.53
CA SER A 384 -6.31 -9.50 2.16
C SER A 384 -6.05 -8.01 1.88
N TYR A 385 -6.42 -7.54 0.68
CA TYR A 385 -6.41 -6.11 0.33
C TYR A 385 -7.40 -5.30 1.20
N ASP A 386 -8.61 -5.79 1.40
CA ASP A 386 -9.58 -5.13 2.28
C ASP A 386 -9.08 -5.12 3.74
N LEU A 387 -8.53 -6.25 4.21
CA LEU A 387 -7.98 -6.38 5.56
C LEU A 387 -6.80 -5.44 5.81
N VAL A 388 -5.88 -5.28 4.85
CA VAL A 388 -4.75 -4.37 5.04
C VAL A 388 -5.19 -2.90 5.04
N LEU A 389 -6.24 -2.55 4.29
CA LEU A 389 -6.84 -1.22 4.37
C LEU A 389 -7.51 -0.97 5.73
N ASP A 390 -8.17 -2.02 6.26
CA ASP A 390 -8.86 -2.04 7.55
C ASP A 390 -7.95 -1.81 8.76
N GLU A 391 -6.64 -2.11 8.66
CA GLU A 391 -5.66 -1.84 9.71
C GLU A 391 -5.63 -0.36 10.13
N VAL A 392 -5.88 0.55 9.17
CA VAL A 392 -5.94 2.00 9.42
C VAL A 392 -7.38 2.49 9.47
N SER A 393 -8.24 2.05 8.54
CA SER A 393 -9.58 2.61 8.40
C SER A 393 -10.48 2.26 9.58
N LYS A 394 -10.43 1.04 10.12
CA LYS A 394 -11.33 0.64 11.22
C LYS A 394 -11.05 1.40 12.52
N PRO A 395 -9.81 1.47 13.04
CA PRO A 395 -9.54 2.24 14.26
C PRO A 395 -9.86 3.72 14.08
N LEU A 396 -9.52 4.29 12.91
CA LEU A 396 -9.82 5.68 12.60
C LEU A 396 -11.33 5.94 12.62
N MET A 397 -12.10 5.10 11.93
CA MET A 397 -13.56 5.24 11.88
C MET A 397 -14.22 4.99 13.22
N GLN A 398 -13.69 4.10 14.07
CA GLN A 398 -14.20 3.92 15.43
C GLN A 398 -14.13 5.23 16.22
N ALA A 399 -13.07 6.01 16.07
CA ALA A 399 -12.94 7.33 16.69
C ALA A 399 -13.73 8.43 15.95
N ALA A 400 -13.84 8.35 14.62
CA ALA A 400 -14.42 9.41 13.79
C ALA A 400 -15.95 9.36 13.68
N ARG A 401 -16.60 8.21 13.92
CA ARG A 401 -18.03 7.98 13.63
C ARG A 401 -18.97 9.01 14.24
N GLU A 402 -18.74 9.41 15.49
CA GLU A 402 -19.60 10.39 16.19
C GLU A 402 -19.45 11.82 15.67
N HIS A 403 -18.42 12.06 14.85
CA HIS A 403 -18.06 13.35 14.30
C HIS A 403 -18.49 13.53 12.84
N ILE A 404 -19.17 12.53 12.26
CA ILE A 404 -19.67 12.54 10.88
C ILE A 404 -21.13 12.98 10.86
N ALA A 405 -21.43 13.96 10.03
CA ALA A 405 -22.78 14.41 9.76
C ALA A 405 -23.00 14.67 8.27
N PHE A 406 -24.26 14.70 7.87
CA PHE A 406 -24.68 15.10 6.53
C PHE A 406 -25.69 16.24 6.66
N ALA A 407 -25.34 17.41 6.15
CA ALA A 407 -26.19 18.58 6.17
C ALA A 407 -27.41 18.41 5.25
N SER A 408 -28.48 19.17 5.53
CA SER A 408 -29.67 19.18 4.66
C SER A 408 -29.45 19.91 3.34
N ARG A 409 -28.47 20.83 3.29
CA ARG A 409 -28.09 21.60 2.11
C ARG A 409 -26.74 21.15 1.59
N HIS A 410 -26.61 21.04 0.28
CA HIS A 410 -25.32 20.80 -0.37
C HIS A 410 -24.54 22.10 -0.53
N THR A 411 -23.23 22.01 -0.34
CA THR A 411 -22.26 23.07 -0.57
C THR A 411 -21.51 22.75 -1.86
N THR A 412 -21.38 23.74 -2.74
CA THR A 412 -20.48 23.67 -3.90
C THR A 412 -19.12 24.20 -3.49
N TYR A 413 -18.09 23.36 -3.61
CA TYR A 413 -16.72 23.66 -3.25
C TYR A 413 -15.96 24.27 -4.45
N PRO A 414 -14.80 24.92 -4.22
CA PRO A 414 -14.05 25.62 -5.29
C PRO A 414 -13.57 24.72 -6.45
N ASP A 415 -13.39 23.42 -6.19
CA ASP A 415 -13.05 22.41 -7.20
C ASP A 415 -14.26 21.93 -8.03
N GLY A 416 -15.46 22.45 -7.74
CA GLY A 416 -16.73 22.11 -8.39
C GLY A 416 -17.45 20.90 -7.78
N VAL A 417 -16.89 20.26 -6.75
CA VAL A 417 -17.55 19.16 -6.04
C VAL A 417 -18.75 19.71 -5.26
N VAL A 418 -19.86 18.99 -5.31
CA VAL A 418 -21.08 19.31 -4.56
C VAL A 418 -21.25 18.26 -3.48
N SER A 419 -21.18 18.65 -2.21
CA SER A 419 -21.25 17.74 -1.07
C SER A 419 -21.97 18.38 0.11
N ASN A 420 -22.70 17.57 0.87
CA ASN A 420 -23.31 17.93 2.15
C ASN A 420 -22.60 17.26 3.34
N PHE A 421 -21.48 16.58 3.10
CA PHE A 421 -20.70 15.91 4.13
C PHE A 421 -20.03 16.91 5.07
N GLU A 422 -20.19 16.70 6.37
CA GLU A 422 -19.58 17.49 7.43
C GLU A 422 -18.80 16.56 8.37
N PHE A 423 -17.57 16.95 8.69
CA PHE A 423 -16.73 16.25 9.64
C PHE A 423 -16.07 17.22 10.61
N ASN A 424 -16.35 17.06 11.91
CA ASN A 424 -15.84 17.94 12.96
C ASN A 424 -14.78 17.29 13.88
N GLY A 425 -14.33 16.06 13.54
CA GLY A 425 -13.37 15.27 14.31
C GLY A 425 -11.91 15.47 13.91
N ASN A 426 -11.59 16.49 13.10
CA ASN A 426 -10.27 16.67 12.49
C ASN A 426 -9.13 16.64 13.50
N GLU A 427 -9.21 17.43 14.58
CA GLU A 427 -8.15 17.49 15.60
C GLU A 427 -7.93 16.14 16.30
N GLN A 428 -8.99 15.35 16.47
CA GLN A 428 -8.92 14.06 17.17
C GLN A 428 -8.19 12.99 16.34
N VAL A 429 -8.44 12.93 15.03
CA VAL A 429 -7.90 11.87 14.14
C VAL A 429 -6.69 12.31 13.35
N ARG A 430 -6.37 13.62 13.28
CA ARG A 430 -5.20 14.14 12.55
C ARG A 430 -3.88 13.45 12.88
N PRO A 431 -3.54 13.15 14.15
CA PRO A 431 -2.32 12.38 14.43
C PRO A 431 -2.26 11.02 13.73
N VAL A 432 -3.40 10.35 13.53
CA VAL A 432 -3.48 9.04 12.84
C VAL A 432 -3.15 9.20 11.37
N TRP A 433 -3.75 10.21 10.70
CA TRP A 433 -3.45 10.51 9.30
C TRP A 433 -2.00 10.92 9.07
N ARG A 434 -1.32 11.52 10.05
CA ARG A 434 0.07 11.98 9.89
C ARG A 434 1.10 10.90 10.18
N TYR A 435 0.79 9.94 11.06
CA TYR A 435 1.76 9.02 11.64
C TYR A 435 1.28 7.55 11.66
N LEU A 436 0.58 7.13 10.60
CA LEU A 436 0.11 5.76 10.41
C LEU A 436 1.26 4.74 10.36
N ASP A 437 1.03 3.55 10.90
CA ASP A 437 1.92 2.39 10.73
C ASP A 437 1.61 1.67 9.42
N LEU A 438 2.60 1.61 8.53
CA LEU A 438 2.52 0.96 7.22
C LEU A 438 3.27 -0.37 7.18
N GLY A 439 3.76 -0.88 8.31
CA GLY A 439 4.38 -2.21 8.40
C GLY A 439 3.53 -3.32 7.76
N PRO A 440 2.23 -3.46 8.09
CA PRO A 440 1.35 -4.43 7.46
C PRO A 440 1.22 -4.27 5.94
N HIS A 441 1.17 -3.04 5.44
CA HIS A 441 1.09 -2.72 4.00
C HIS A 441 2.34 -3.12 3.24
N VAL A 442 3.52 -2.95 3.84
CA VAL A 442 4.80 -3.41 3.28
C VAL A 442 4.80 -4.93 3.14
N VAL A 443 4.35 -5.65 4.18
CA VAL A 443 4.25 -7.12 4.16
C VAL A 443 3.27 -7.58 3.08
N TYR A 444 2.09 -6.96 3.03
CA TYR A 444 1.07 -7.26 2.03
C TYR A 444 1.59 -7.04 0.60
N LEU A 445 2.13 -5.86 0.29
CA LEU A 445 2.60 -5.57 -1.07
C LEU A 445 3.77 -6.47 -1.46
N SER A 446 4.68 -6.78 -0.52
CA SER A 446 5.76 -7.74 -0.76
C SER A 446 5.21 -9.10 -1.20
N ASN A 447 4.17 -9.61 -0.52
CA ASN A 447 3.56 -10.88 -0.89
C ASN A 447 2.91 -10.80 -2.28
N ILE A 448 2.18 -9.71 -2.58
CA ILE A 448 1.58 -9.49 -3.90
C ILE A 448 2.65 -9.44 -5.00
N VAL A 449 3.72 -8.67 -4.82
CA VAL A 449 4.82 -8.55 -5.79
C VAL A 449 5.50 -9.90 -6.00
N LYS A 450 5.79 -10.62 -4.90
CA LYS A 450 6.37 -11.97 -4.97
C LYS A 450 5.50 -12.90 -5.78
N ARG A 451 4.20 -13.03 -5.44
CA ARG A 451 3.24 -13.87 -6.16
C ARG A 451 3.10 -13.45 -7.63
N THR A 452 3.08 -12.15 -7.90
CA THR A 452 3.03 -11.61 -9.27
C THR A 452 4.18 -12.16 -10.11
N LEU A 453 5.40 -12.17 -9.58
CA LEU A 453 6.59 -12.64 -10.28
C LEU A 453 6.68 -14.18 -10.32
N THR A 454 6.44 -14.85 -9.19
CA THR A 454 6.69 -16.31 -9.08
C THR A 454 5.57 -17.18 -9.62
N GLU A 455 4.34 -16.68 -9.61
CA GLU A 455 3.14 -17.40 -10.06
C GLU A 455 2.60 -16.78 -11.34
N GLN A 456 2.01 -15.57 -11.27
CA GLN A 456 1.26 -15.02 -12.40
C GLN A 456 2.13 -14.80 -13.64
N MET A 457 3.22 -14.05 -13.54
CA MET A 457 4.08 -13.78 -14.69
C MET A 457 4.72 -15.07 -15.23
N ARG A 458 5.07 -16.02 -14.36
CA ARG A 458 5.59 -17.33 -14.77
C ARG A 458 4.55 -18.13 -15.55
N GLU A 459 3.35 -18.32 -15.00
CA GLU A 459 2.24 -19.03 -15.66
C GLU A 459 1.92 -18.43 -17.03
N GLN A 460 1.88 -17.10 -17.11
CA GLN A 460 1.59 -16.40 -18.36
C GLN A 460 2.73 -16.52 -19.37
N SER A 461 3.97 -16.54 -18.90
CA SER A 461 5.13 -16.76 -19.77
C SER A 461 5.15 -18.18 -20.34
N HIS A 462 4.77 -19.20 -19.55
CA HIS A 462 4.53 -20.56 -20.06
C HIS A 462 3.43 -20.59 -21.11
N TYR A 463 2.28 -19.96 -20.84
CA TYR A 463 1.18 -19.89 -21.80
C TYR A 463 1.63 -19.26 -23.12
N LEU A 464 2.33 -18.12 -23.09
CA LEU A 464 2.82 -17.45 -24.30
C LEU A 464 3.86 -18.29 -25.05
N ARG A 465 4.76 -18.99 -24.35
CA ARG A 465 5.74 -19.90 -24.95
C ARG A 465 5.06 -21.07 -25.66
N ASN A 466 4.14 -21.75 -24.97
CA ASN A 466 3.41 -22.90 -25.51
C ASN A 466 2.49 -22.49 -26.65
N HIS A 467 1.81 -21.35 -26.54
CA HIS A 467 1.00 -20.80 -27.63
C HIS A 467 1.86 -20.48 -28.86
N GLY A 468 3.06 -19.94 -28.68
CA GLY A 468 4.02 -19.72 -29.76
C GLY A 468 4.47 -21.03 -30.42
N ARG A 469 4.80 -22.06 -29.63
CA ARG A 469 5.14 -23.41 -30.14
C ARG A 469 3.98 -24.04 -30.90
N ALA A 470 2.78 -24.02 -30.32
CA ALA A 470 1.56 -24.55 -30.92
C ALA A 470 1.21 -23.85 -32.23
N ARG A 471 1.42 -22.52 -32.31
CA ARG A 471 1.24 -21.77 -33.56
C ARG A 471 2.21 -22.24 -34.65
N GLN A 472 3.49 -22.42 -34.33
CA GLN A 472 4.46 -22.91 -35.32
C GLN A 472 4.12 -24.33 -35.75
N ALA A 473 3.85 -25.23 -34.81
CA ALA A 473 3.49 -26.61 -35.09
C ALA A 473 2.23 -26.73 -35.96
N LEU A 474 1.19 -25.94 -35.68
CA LEU A 474 0.00 -25.83 -36.51
C LEU A 474 0.33 -25.40 -37.95
N LYS A 475 1.24 -24.44 -38.11
CA LYS A 475 1.63 -23.89 -39.43
C LYS A 475 2.46 -24.87 -40.27
N GLU A 476 3.11 -25.84 -39.64
CA GLU A 476 3.76 -26.95 -40.35
C GLU A 476 2.73 -27.92 -40.96
N VAL A 477 1.56 -28.08 -40.32
CA VAL A 477 0.48 -28.93 -40.85
C VAL A 477 -0.31 -28.20 -41.94
N VAL A 478 -0.64 -26.93 -41.71
CA VAL A 478 -1.41 -26.10 -42.65
C VAL A 478 -0.81 -24.71 -42.75
N GLU A 479 -0.35 -24.34 -43.95
CA GLU A 479 0.15 -22.99 -44.22
C GLU A 479 -0.96 -21.95 -44.04
N MET A 480 -0.79 -21.06 -43.06
CA MET A 480 -1.76 -20.00 -42.80
C MET A 480 -1.12 -18.76 -42.13
N PRO A 481 -1.73 -17.57 -42.28
CA PRO A 481 -1.32 -16.39 -41.53
C PRO A 481 -1.55 -16.53 -40.02
N ASP A 482 -0.72 -15.86 -39.21
CA ASP A 482 -0.82 -15.86 -37.73
C ASP A 482 -2.24 -15.59 -37.19
N PRO A 483 -3.02 -14.62 -37.70
CA PRO A 483 -4.39 -14.39 -37.22
C PRO A 483 -5.35 -15.58 -37.44
N GLN A 484 -5.11 -16.40 -38.48
CA GLN A 484 -5.88 -17.62 -38.71
C GLN A 484 -5.44 -18.72 -37.75
N ALA A 485 -4.12 -18.89 -37.57
CA ALA A 485 -3.57 -19.84 -36.60
C ALA A 485 -4.07 -19.55 -35.17
N ASP A 486 -4.03 -18.29 -34.72
CA ASP A 486 -4.56 -17.88 -33.43
C ASP A 486 -6.09 -18.05 -33.32
N ARG A 487 -6.82 -18.05 -34.44
CA ARG A 487 -8.26 -18.37 -34.45
C ARG A 487 -8.50 -19.86 -34.30
N VAL A 488 -7.69 -20.69 -34.96
CA VAL A 488 -7.73 -22.16 -34.83
C VAL A 488 -7.42 -22.56 -33.38
N LEU A 489 -6.30 -22.07 -32.81
CA LEU A 489 -5.92 -22.35 -31.43
C LEU A 489 -7.02 -21.93 -30.43
N ARG A 490 -7.59 -20.74 -30.58
CA ARG A 490 -8.75 -20.32 -29.75
C ARG A 490 -9.97 -21.22 -29.92
N SER A 491 -10.24 -21.70 -31.14
CA SER A 491 -11.36 -22.62 -31.37
C SER A 491 -11.12 -23.99 -30.76
N ILE A 492 -9.89 -24.49 -30.78
CA ILE A 492 -9.49 -25.75 -30.11
C ILE A 492 -9.78 -25.62 -28.61
N GLU A 493 -9.33 -24.52 -27.99
CA GLU A 493 -9.55 -24.25 -26.57
C GLU A 493 -11.03 -24.10 -26.22
N GLN A 494 -11.81 -23.34 -27.00
CA GLN A 494 -13.23 -23.07 -26.74
C GLN A 494 -14.15 -24.28 -26.95
N ASN A 495 -13.77 -25.21 -27.82
CA ASN A 495 -14.61 -26.35 -28.18
C ASN A 495 -14.02 -27.69 -27.69
N ASN A 496 -13.13 -27.66 -26.68
CA ASN A 496 -12.49 -28.85 -26.12
C ASN A 496 -11.88 -29.79 -27.19
N GLY A 497 -11.22 -29.20 -28.20
CA GLY A 497 -10.59 -29.93 -29.30
C GLY A 497 -11.52 -30.31 -30.46
N GLU A 498 -12.83 -29.98 -30.40
CA GLU A 498 -13.75 -30.24 -31.51
C GLU A 498 -13.71 -29.15 -32.59
N LEU A 499 -13.81 -29.56 -33.86
CA LEU A 499 -13.89 -28.64 -34.99
C LEU A 499 -15.28 -28.00 -35.05
N SER A 500 -15.37 -26.70 -34.79
CA SER A 500 -16.65 -25.99 -34.90
C SER A 500 -17.10 -25.85 -36.36
N ASN A 501 -18.41 -25.98 -36.60
CA ASN A 501 -19.02 -25.79 -37.93
C ASN A 501 -18.74 -24.39 -38.52
N ALA A 502 -18.59 -23.37 -37.67
CA ALA A 502 -18.26 -22.02 -38.10
C ALA A 502 -16.82 -21.91 -38.61
N LEU A 503 -15.87 -22.53 -37.90
CA LEU A 503 -14.46 -22.53 -38.30
C LEU A 503 -14.26 -23.38 -39.57
N ALA A 504 -14.87 -24.56 -39.65
CA ALA A 504 -14.85 -25.42 -40.83
C ALA A 504 -15.33 -24.70 -42.10
N LYS A 505 -16.39 -23.89 -42.00
CA LYS A 505 -16.88 -23.08 -43.14
C LYS A 505 -15.93 -21.97 -43.55
N GLN A 506 -15.22 -21.37 -42.59
CA GLN A 506 -14.29 -20.27 -42.87
C GLN A 506 -12.94 -20.74 -43.38
N ILE A 507 -12.48 -21.90 -42.92
CA ILE A 507 -11.19 -22.49 -43.26
C ILE A 507 -11.43 -23.94 -43.71
N PRO A 508 -11.87 -24.16 -44.97
CA PRO A 508 -12.36 -25.48 -45.43
C PRO A 508 -11.34 -26.60 -45.36
N ILE A 509 -10.04 -26.29 -45.49
CA ILE A 509 -8.93 -27.26 -45.39
C ILE A 509 -8.94 -28.02 -44.06
N LEU A 510 -9.46 -27.43 -42.98
CA LEU A 510 -9.57 -28.09 -41.67
C LEU A 510 -10.54 -29.27 -41.66
N SER A 511 -11.46 -29.35 -42.61
CA SER A 511 -12.41 -30.46 -42.74
C SER A 511 -11.91 -31.60 -43.62
N GLU A 512 -10.72 -31.48 -44.21
CA GLU A 512 -10.13 -32.58 -44.96
C GLU A 512 -9.78 -33.76 -44.04
N PRO A 513 -9.94 -35.02 -44.50
CA PRO A 513 -9.66 -36.19 -43.70
C PRO A 513 -8.23 -36.18 -43.15
N GLY A 514 -8.08 -36.29 -41.83
CA GLY A 514 -6.78 -36.36 -41.13
C GLY A 514 -6.22 -35.02 -40.65
N VAL A 515 -6.52 -33.91 -41.34
CA VAL A 515 -5.92 -32.59 -41.04
C VAL A 515 -6.25 -32.11 -39.62
N TRP A 516 -7.53 -32.14 -39.21
CA TRP A 516 -7.90 -31.70 -37.87
C TRP A 516 -7.28 -32.56 -36.76
N ALA A 517 -7.21 -33.88 -36.98
CA ALA A 517 -6.64 -34.80 -36.00
C ALA A 517 -5.14 -34.54 -35.80
N GLU A 518 -4.41 -34.33 -36.90
CA GLU A 518 -2.98 -33.98 -36.88
C GLU A 518 -2.76 -32.63 -36.18
N ILE A 519 -3.61 -31.63 -36.45
CA ILE A 519 -3.58 -30.34 -35.76
C ILE A 519 -3.75 -30.51 -34.25
N ILE A 520 -4.75 -31.28 -33.80
CA ILE A 520 -5.00 -31.52 -32.38
C ILE A 520 -3.80 -32.23 -31.74
N GLU A 521 -3.18 -33.18 -32.43
CA GLU A 521 -2.01 -33.89 -31.94
C GLU A 521 -0.81 -32.95 -31.74
N VAL A 522 -0.42 -32.19 -32.78
CA VAL A 522 0.75 -31.31 -32.70
C VAL A 522 0.56 -30.14 -31.72
N VAL A 523 -0.67 -29.62 -31.61
CA VAL A 523 -1.01 -28.59 -30.62
C VAL A 523 -0.97 -29.18 -29.21
N SER A 524 -1.52 -30.37 -28.99
CA SER A 524 -1.52 -31.01 -27.67
C SER A 524 -0.10 -31.29 -27.18
N LEU A 525 0.80 -31.75 -28.07
CA LEU A 525 2.21 -31.95 -27.75
C LEU A 525 2.89 -30.64 -27.31
N ALA A 526 2.63 -29.54 -28.02
CA ALA A 526 3.20 -28.23 -27.70
C ALA A 526 2.78 -27.69 -26.31
N PHE A 527 1.64 -28.12 -25.77
CA PHE A 527 1.18 -27.77 -24.42
C PHE A 527 1.60 -28.79 -23.34
N GLN A 528 2.06 -29.99 -23.71
CA GLN A 528 2.51 -31.02 -22.77
C GLN A 528 3.99 -30.92 -22.39
N GLU A 529 4.85 -30.35 -23.24
CA GLU A 529 6.30 -30.30 -23.03
C GLU A 529 6.77 -29.53 -21.77
N ASP A 530 5.88 -28.76 -21.13
CA ASP A 530 6.22 -27.86 -20.01
C ASP A 530 5.44 -28.11 -18.71
N LEU A 531 4.55 -29.12 -18.62
CA LEU A 531 3.74 -29.35 -17.41
C LEU A 531 4.54 -30.03 -16.28
N PRO A 532 4.67 -29.44 -15.08
CA PRO A 532 4.85 -30.22 -13.86
C PRO A 532 3.58 -31.04 -13.60
N ALA A 533 3.72 -32.18 -12.93
CA ALA A 533 2.71 -33.24 -12.81
C ALA A 533 1.37 -32.92 -12.08
N ASP A 534 0.99 -31.66 -11.89
CA ASP A 534 -0.31 -31.29 -11.26
C ASP A 534 -1.20 -30.52 -12.24
N SER A 535 -2.23 -31.20 -12.72
CA SER A 535 -3.22 -30.72 -13.69
C SER A 535 -4.35 -29.94 -13.02
N HIS A 536 -4.53 -28.66 -13.36
CA HIS A 536 -5.81 -27.94 -13.51
C HIS A 536 -5.53 -26.45 -13.84
N ILE A 537 -4.94 -26.16 -15.00
CA ILE A 537 -4.54 -24.78 -15.38
C ILE A 537 -5.54 -24.12 -16.37
N LEU A 538 -6.36 -24.89 -17.08
CA LEU A 538 -7.15 -24.37 -18.21
C LEU A 538 -8.49 -23.70 -17.83
N ASP A 539 -9.01 -23.85 -16.61
CA ASP A 539 -10.33 -23.30 -16.23
C ASP A 539 -10.32 -21.86 -15.68
N ARG A 540 -9.15 -21.24 -15.47
CA ARG A 540 -9.06 -19.92 -14.77
C ARG A 540 -9.01 -18.70 -15.69
N TYR A 541 -8.97 -18.89 -17.01
CA TYR A 541 -8.81 -17.80 -17.97
C TYR A 541 -9.94 -17.72 -19.00
N HIS A 542 -11.19 -17.58 -18.54
CA HIS A 542 -12.31 -17.24 -19.40
C HIS A 542 -12.76 -15.78 -19.22
N PRO A 543 -12.34 -14.84 -20.09
CA PRO A 543 -12.89 -13.51 -20.13
C PRO A 543 -14.17 -13.46 -20.98
N SER A 544 -15.22 -14.21 -20.60
CA SER A 544 -16.61 -13.95 -21.05
C SER A 544 -17.61 -15.01 -20.57
N ARG A 545 -18.31 -14.76 -19.47
CA ARG A 545 -19.70 -15.21 -19.24
C ARG A 545 -20.46 -14.12 -18.47
N PRO A 546 -21.56 -13.56 -19.00
CA PRO A 546 -22.48 -12.79 -18.18
C PRO A 546 -23.13 -13.72 -17.16
N ALA A 547 -23.20 -13.30 -15.90
CA ALA A 547 -23.87 -14.05 -14.84
C ALA A 547 -25.34 -14.27 -15.22
N GLY A 548 -25.68 -15.50 -15.57
CA GLY A 548 -27.03 -15.95 -15.80
C GLY A 548 -27.80 -16.03 -14.49
N ARG A 549 -29.01 -15.49 -14.53
CA ARG A 549 -30.09 -15.65 -13.55
C ARG A 549 -30.29 -17.12 -13.18
N GLU A 550 -30.36 -17.41 -11.89
CA GLU A 550 -30.99 -18.63 -11.39
C GLU A 550 -32.40 -18.29 -10.89
N SER A 551 -33.34 -19.07 -11.40
CA SER A 551 -34.72 -19.26 -10.94
C SER A 551 -34.78 -20.07 -9.66
#